data_AF-A0AAE1PYB7-F1
#
_entry.id   AF-A0AAE1PYB7-F1
#
_cell.length_a   1.000
_cell.length_b   1.000
_cell.length_c   1.000
_cell.angle_alpha   90.00
_cell.angle_beta   90.00
_cell.angle_gamma   90.00
#
_symmetry.space_group_name_H-M   'P 1'
#
loop_
_entity.id
_entity.type
_entity.pdbx_description
1 polymer ?
#
loop_
_entity_poly.entity_id
_entity_poly.type
_entity_poly.pdbx_seq_one_letter_code
_entity_poly.pdbx_strand_id
1 'polypeptide(L)'
;MIVDHQVSRVASPAIDLVHFLYTGLRGDIRRAKLQDFLGIYYNTFSSVVEAGGMAVPFTLSELKQEFRKRMMYGLLFSLLVVPFQLGEGVEVPSAEEILSENVKETLEVWRQNLKQSIHDNPTLNDFFLSTVDDMLEAGVIS
;
A
#
# COMPACT_ATOMS: atom_id res chain seq x y z
N MET A 1 -11.81 -5.07 20.24
CA MET A 1 -11.12 -4.89 18.96
C MET A 1 -11.62 -3.61 18.36
N ILE A 2 -10.77 -2.59 18.20
CA ILE A 2 -11.14 -1.33 17.56
C ILE A 2 -10.76 -1.49 16.08
N VAL A 3 -11.72 -1.27 15.18
CA VAL A 3 -11.46 -1.25 13.74
C VAL A 3 -10.92 0.14 13.39
N ASP A 4 -9.77 0.21 12.72
CA ASP A 4 -9.22 1.46 12.23
C ASP A 4 -9.98 1.89 10.96
N HIS A 5 -10.68 3.02 11.05
CA HIS A 5 -11.47 3.62 9.96
C HIS A 5 -10.83 4.89 9.38
N GLN A 6 -9.59 5.23 9.76
CA GLN A 6 -8.97 6.52 9.38
C GLN A 6 -8.82 6.71 7.86
N VAL A 7 -8.91 5.63 7.08
CA VAL A 7 -8.77 5.64 5.62
C VAL A 7 -10.06 5.22 4.88
N SER A 8 -11.14 4.89 5.61
CA SER A 8 -12.42 4.48 5.02
C SER A 8 -13.10 5.66 4.31
N ARG A 9 -13.56 5.45 3.07
CA ARG A 9 -14.19 6.48 2.24
C ARG A 9 -15.09 5.87 1.17
N VAL A 10 -16.10 6.62 0.74
CA VAL A 10 -16.91 6.26 -0.43
C VAL A 10 -16.15 6.70 -1.68
N ALA A 11 -15.65 5.74 -2.46
CA ALA A 11 -14.86 6.01 -3.65
C ALA A 11 -14.96 4.87 -4.67
N SER A 12 -14.21 4.97 -5.76
CA SER A 12 -14.08 3.88 -6.73
C SER A 12 -13.52 2.61 -6.07
N PRO A 13 -14.06 1.41 -6.35
CA PRO A 13 -13.53 0.15 -5.84
C PRO A 13 -12.06 -0.10 -6.25
N ALA A 14 -11.61 0.55 -7.32
CA ALA A 14 -10.22 0.53 -7.74
C ALA A 14 -9.26 1.11 -6.69
N ILE A 15 -9.69 2.08 -5.88
CA ILE A 15 -8.85 2.67 -4.83
C ILE A 15 -8.58 1.65 -3.73
N ASP A 16 -9.58 0.87 -3.34
CA ASP A 16 -9.41 -0.18 -2.33
C ASP A 16 -8.49 -1.29 -2.83
N LEU A 17 -8.64 -1.69 -4.10
CA LEU A 17 -7.77 -2.66 -4.76
C LEU A 17 -6.33 -2.16 -4.86
N VAL A 18 -6.13 -0.93 -5.31
CA VAL A 18 -4.79 -0.33 -5.39
C VAL A 18 -4.18 -0.25 -4.00
N HIS A 19 -4.93 0.19 -2.99
CA HIS A 19 -4.44 0.23 -1.61
C HIS A 19 -4.01 -1.17 -1.14
N PHE A 20 -4.90 -2.15 -1.20
CA PHE A 20 -4.63 -3.52 -0.75
C PHE A 20 -3.43 -4.15 -1.45
N LEU A 21 -3.36 -4.05 -2.78
CA LEU A 21 -2.30 -4.71 -3.55
C LEU A 21 -0.93 -4.02 -3.37
N TYR A 22 -0.88 -2.70 -3.21
CA TYR A 22 0.38 -1.95 -3.08
C TYR A 22 0.84 -1.74 -1.64
N THR A 23 0.03 -2.05 -0.61
CA THR A 23 0.48 -2.04 0.79
C THR A 23 0.61 -3.44 1.38
N GLY A 24 -0.13 -4.42 0.86
CA GLY A 24 -0.24 -5.75 1.45
C GLY A 24 0.49 -6.86 0.70
N LEU A 25 0.93 -6.65 -0.55
CA LEU A 25 1.55 -7.71 -1.36
C LEU A 25 2.96 -7.35 -1.83
N ARG A 26 3.84 -8.37 -1.82
CA ARG A 26 5.14 -8.31 -2.49
C ARG A 26 4.98 -8.13 -4.01
N GLY A 27 5.95 -7.45 -4.61
CA GLY A 27 5.92 -7.10 -6.04
C GLY A 27 5.87 -8.30 -6.99
N ASP A 28 6.58 -9.39 -6.67
CA ASP A 28 6.59 -10.63 -7.43
C ASP A 28 5.18 -11.25 -7.51
N ILE A 29 4.49 -11.35 -6.38
CA ILE A 29 3.12 -11.85 -6.30
C ILE A 29 2.15 -10.89 -7.00
N ARG A 30 2.25 -9.59 -6.67
CA ARG A 30 1.38 -8.54 -7.23
C ARG A 30 1.42 -8.56 -8.75
N ARG A 31 2.61 -8.55 -9.36
CA ARG A 31 2.77 -8.55 -10.82
C ARG A 31 2.29 -9.84 -11.47
N ALA A 32 2.67 -10.99 -10.91
CA ALA A 32 2.30 -12.29 -11.47
C ALA A 32 0.79 -12.56 -11.41
N LYS A 33 0.10 -12.03 -10.39
CA LYS A 33 -1.30 -12.34 -10.08
C LYS A 33 -2.27 -11.18 -10.23
N LEU A 34 -1.82 -10.02 -10.74
CA LEU A 34 -2.66 -8.82 -10.83
C LEU A 34 -3.98 -9.09 -11.57
N GLN A 35 -3.92 -9.76 -12.73
CA GLN A 35 -5.13 -10.04 -13.52
C GLN A 35 -6.07 -11.00 -12.79
N ASP A 36 -5.52 -11.98 -12.07
CA ASP A 36 -6.29 -12.93 -11.26
C ASP A 36 -7.01 -12.20 -10.12
N PHE A 37 -6.32 -11.32 -9.39
CA PHE A 37 -6.92 -10.54 -8.31
C PHE A 37 -8.06 -9.63 -8.79
N LEU A 38 -7.86 -8.92 -9.90
CA LEU A 38 -8.90 -8.06 -10.48
C LEU A 38 -10.10 -8.88 -10.97
N GLY A 39 -9.85 -10.07 -11.55
CA GLY A 39 -10.90 -10.99 -11.97
C GLY A 39 -11.70 -11.57 -10.80
N ILE A 40 -11.01 -12.02 -9.74
CA ILE A 40 -11.64 -12.55 -8.53
C ILE A 40 -12.50 -11.48 -7.85
N TYR A 41 -11.98 -10.27 -7.69
CA TYR A 41 -12.74 -9.15 -7.13
C TYR A 41 -14.00 -8.88 -7.95
N TYR A 42 -13.84 -8.74 -9.28
CA TYR A 42 -14.96 -8.45 -10.17
C TYR A 42 -16.03 -9.53 -10.11
N ASN A 43 -15.65 -10.81 -10.25
CA ASN A 43 -16.60 -11.92 -10.24
C ASN A 43 -17.35 -12.02 -8.92
N THR A 44 -16.65 -11.82 -7.80
CA THR A 44 -17.25 -11.85 -6.47
C THR A 44 -18.21 -10.67 -6.28
N PHE A 45 -17.78 -9.46 -6.65
CA PHE A 45 -18.62 -8.26 -6.59
C PHE A 45 -19.88 -8.41 -7.44
N SER A 46 -19.74 -8.85 -8.70
CA SER A 46 -20.85 -9.10 -9.61
C SER A 46 -21.84 -10.11 -9.03
N SER A 47 -21.34 -11.25 -8.54
CA SER A 47 -22.19 -12.28 -7.94
C SER A 47 -23.00 -11.77 -6.76
N VAL A 48 -22.41 -10.93 -5.90
CA VAL A 48 -23.11 -10.35 -4.74
C VAL A 48 -24.16 -9.32 -5.18
N VAL A 49 -23.84 -8.44 -6.14
CA VAL A 49 -24.76 -7.43 -6.67
C VAL A 49 -25.96 -8.10 -7.37
N GLU A 50 -25.70 -9.11 -8.18
CA GLU A 50 -26.72 -9.89 -8.90
C GLU A 50 -27.61 -10.67 -7.93
N ALA A 51 -27.05 -11.28 -6.88
CA ALA A 51 -27.83 -11.93 -5.83
C ALA A 51 -28.74 -10.94 -5.08
N GLY A 52 -28.37 -9.67 -5.03
CA GLY A 52 -29.20 -8.57 -4.54
C GLY A 52 -30.26 -8.06 -5.52
N GLY A 53 -30.37 -8.64 -6.72
CA GLY A 53 -31.33 -8.24 -7.76
C GLY A 53 -30.95 -6.95 -8.50
N MET A 54 -29.69 -6.52 -8.42
CA MET A 54 -29.19 -5.32 -9.08
C MET A 54 -28.33 -5.68 -10.30
N ALA A 55 -28.25 -4.77 -11.28
CA ALA A 55 -27.32 -4.89 -12.38
C ALA A 55 -25.92 -4.44 -11.96
N VAL A 56 -24.89 -5.13 -12.43
CA VAL A 56 -23.49 -4.76 -12.16
C VAL A 56 -23.18 -3.40 -12.83
N PRO A 57 -22.71 -2.39 -12.07
CA PRO A 57 -22.58 -1.02 -12.57
C PRO A 57 -21.38 -0.78 -13.49
N PHE A 58 -20.47 -1.75 -13.66
CA PHE A 58 -19.28 -1.63 -14.51
C PHE A 58 -18.82 -2.99 -15.03
N THR A 59 -17.98 -2.96 -16.05
CA THR A 59 -17.32 -4.13 -16.65
C THR A 59 -15.95 -4.37 -16.02
N LEU A 60 -15.42 -5.59 -16.17
CA LEU A 60 -14.05 -5.89 -15.77
C LEU A 60 -13.02 -5.01 -16.50
N SER A 61 -13.29 -4.61 -17.75
CA SER A 61 -12.42 -3.73 -18.52
C SER A 61 -12.36 -2.33 -17.91
N GLU A 62 -13.51 -1.77 -17.52
CA GLU A 62 -13.60 -0.48 -16.83
C GLU A 62 -12.90 -0.52 -15.48
N LEU A 63 -13.06 -1.62 -14.72
CA LEU A 63 -12.33 -1.80 -13.46
C LEU A 63 -10.82 -1.79 -13.67
N LYS A 64 -10.30 -2.49 -14.69
CA LYS A 64 -8.87 -2.52 -15.03
C LYS A 64 -8.36 -1.13 -15.45
N GLN A 65 -9.15 -0.40 -16.22
CA GLN A 65 -8.80 0.96 -16.63
C GLN A 65 -8.75 1.90 -15.42
N GLU A 66 -9.77 1.83 -14.55
CA GLU A 66 -9.83 2.66 -13.35
C GLU A 66 -8.72 2.30 -12.37
N PHE A 67 -8.37 1.01 -12.22
CA PHE A 67 -7.21 0.57 -11.45
C PHE A 67 -5.93 1.26 -11.92
N ARG A 68 -5.66 1.26 -13.23
CA ARG A 68 -4.49 1.95 -13.81
C ARG A 68 -4.51 3.45 -13.51
N LYS A 69 -5.67 4.12 -13.67
CA LYS A 69 -5.81 5.56 -13.36
C LYS A 69 -5.54 5.87 -11.88
N ARG A 70 -5.74 4.91 -10.97
CA ARG A 70 -5.55 5.09 -9.53
C ARG A 70 -4.22 4.60 -9.01
N MET A 71 -3.31 4.09 -9.85
CA MET A 71 -2.01 3.56 -9.41
C MET A 71 -1.17 4.55 -8.59
N MET A 72 -1.28 5.86 -8.84
CA MET A 72 -0.65 6.90 -8.02
C MET A 72 -1.04 6.81 -6.53
N TYR A 73 -2.29 6.44 -6.22
CA TYR A 73 -2.69 6.19 -4.83
C TYR A 73 -1.92 5.02 -4.21
N GLY A 74 -1.61 4.00 -5.01
CA GLY A 74 -0.84 2.83 -4.57
C GLY A 74 0.57 3.24 -4.21
N LEU A 75 1.21 4.07 -5.03
CA LEU A 75 2.52 4.65 -4.71
C LEU A 75 2.47 5.45 -3.41
N LEU A 76 1.53 6.39 -3.28
CA LEU A 76 1.42 7.22 -2.08
C LEU A 76 1.20 6.39 -0.81
N PHE A 77 0.31 5.40 -0.84
CA PHE A 77 0.08 4.54 0.33
C PHE A 77 1.26 3.61 0.59
N SER A 78 1.92 3.07 -0.43
CA SER A 78 3.13 2.27 -0.23
C SER A 78 4.22 3.09 0.48
N LEU A 79 4.43 4.34 0.08
CA LEU A 79 5.37 5.27 0.72
C LEU A 79 5.01 5.56 2.18
N LEU A 80 3.72 5.65 2.50
CA LEU A 80 3.27 5.86 3.88
C LEU A 80 3.47 4.63 4.76
N VAL A 81 3.33 3.42 4.21
CA VAL A 81 3.44 2.17 4.98
C VAL A 81 4.90 1.71 5.12
N VAL A 82 5.77 2.03 4.15
CA VAL A 82 7.20 1.66 4.18
C VAL A 82 7.88 2.03 5.51
N PRO A 83 7.76 3.25 6.08
CA PRO A 83 8.35 3.57 7.38
C PRO A 83 7.87 2.68 8.54
N PHE A 84 6.62 2.24 8.54
CA PHE A 84 6.09 1.35 9.57
C PHE A 84 6.62 -0.07 9.43
N GLN A 85 6.82 -0.55 8.19
CA GLN A 85 7.46 -1.83 7.92
C GLN A 85 8.98 -1.77 8.22
N LEU A 86 9.64 -0.64 7.92
CA LEU A 86 11.06 -0.41 8.19
C LEU A 86 11.34 -0.22 9.69
N GLY A 87 10.39 0.36 10.41
CA GLY A 87 10.44 0.56 11.84
C GLY A 87 10.02 -0.65 12.66
N GLU A 88 9.67 -1.77 12.02
CA GLU A 88 9.30 -2.99 12.74
C GLU A 88 10.53 -3.49 13.53
N GLY A 89 10.44 -3.43 14.86
CA GLY A 89 11.57 -3.70 15.76
C GLY A 89 12.48 -2.51 16.04
N VAL A 90 12.25 -1.35 15.42
CA VAL A 90 12.91 -0.08 15.76
C VAL A 90 12.02 0.70 16.71
N GLU A 91 12.50 0.91 17.94
CA GLU A 91 11.77 1.66 18.95
C GLU A 91 11.60 3.12 18.50
N VAL A 92 10.36 3.56 18.35
CA VAL A 92 10.04 4.94 17.97
C VAL A 92 10.15 5.82 19.22
N PRO A 93 10.90 6.94 19.17
CA PRO A 93 11.02 7.84 20.29
C PRO A 93 9.65 8.30 20.79
N SER A 94 9.48 8.26 22.10
CA SER A 94 8.24 8.73 22.73
C SER A 94 8.11 10.25 22.60
N ALA A 95 6.89 10.75 22.79
CA ALA A 95 6.66 12.20 22.80
C ALA A 95 7.51 12.91 23.88
N GLU A 96 7.74 12.26 25.03
CA GLU A 96 8.56 12.81 26.11
C GLU A 96 10.04 12.89 25.72
N GLU A 97 10.55 11.90 25.00
CA GLU A 97 11.93 11.89 24.51
C GLU A 97 12.15 12.93 23.41
N ILE A 98 11.17 13.13 22.54
CA ILE A 98 11.21 14.15 21.47
C ILE A 98 11.16 15.56 22.05
N LEU A 99 10.47 15.76 23.17
CA LEU A 99 10.36 17.06 23.84
C LEU A 99 11.51 17.33 24.83
N SER A 100 12.42 16.37 25.02
CA SER A 100 13.56 16.51 25.92
C SER A 100 14.67 17.41 25.34
N GLU A 101 15.54 17.92 26.21
CA GLU A 101 16.72 18.70 25.80
C GLU A 101 17.70 17.88 24.93
N ASN A 102 17.63 16.55 25.02
CA ASN A 102 18.49 15.62 24.29
C ASN A 102 17.91 15.19 22.93
N VAL A 103 16.85 15.84 22.43
CA VAL A 103 16.15 15.48 21.18
C VAL A 103 17.10 15.20 20.00
N LYS A 104 18.20 15.96 19.88
CA LYS A 104 19.18 15.76 18.79
C LYS A 104 19.89 14.41 18.88
N GLU A 105 20.26 13.98 20.08
CA GLU A 105 20.93 12.69 20.32
C GLU A 105 19.93 11.54 20.11
N THR A 106 18.72 11.68 20.66
CA THR A 106 17.62 10.71 20.48
C THR A 106 17.29 10.49 18.99
N LEU A 107 17.15 11.56 18.22
CA LEU A 107 16.88 11.47 16.78
C LEU A 107 18.03 10.84 16.01
N GLU A 108 19.28 11.06 16.42
CA GLU A 108 20.45 10.46 15.77
C GLU A 108 20.52 8.96 16.04
N VAL A 109 20.31 8.52 17.29
CA VAL A 109 20.23 7.09 17.66
C VAL A 109 19.12 6.40 16.87
N TRP A 110 17.92 6.99 16.85
CA TRP A 110 16.80 6.46 16.08
C TRP A 110 17.12 6.36 14.57
N ARG A 111 17.77 7.38 14.01
CA ARG A 111 18.21 7.39 12.60
C ARG A 111 19.20 6.27 12.30
N GLN A 112 20.14 5.98 13.20
CA GLN A 112 21.10 4.89 13.01
C GLN A 112 20.41 3.52 13.10
N ASN A 113 19.49 3.34 14.05
CA ASN A 113 18.71 2.11 14.18
C ASN A 113 17.84 1.85 12.94
N LEU A 114 17.20 2.89 12.40
CA LEU A 114 16.47 2.80 11.13
C LEU A 114 17.36 2.37 9.96
N LYS A 115 18.54 2.99 9.82
CA LYS A 115 19.50 2.62 8.76
C LYS A 115 19.90 1.15 8.86
N GLN A 116 20.16 0.68 10.07
CA GLN A 116 20.52 -0.71 10.32
C GLN A 116 19.38 -1.66 9.93
N SER A 117 18.14 -1.37 10.37
CA SER A 117 16.94 -2.15 10.01
C SER A 117 16.72 -2.23 8.49
N ILE A 118 16.95 -1.13 7.75
CA ILE A 118 16.86 -1.12 6.28
C ILE A 118 17.88 -2.08 5.66
N HIS A 119 19.12 -2.09 6.17
CA HIS A 119 20.16 -3.00 5.68
C HIS A 119 19.83 -4.48 5.96
N ASP A 120 19.19 -4.74 7.10
CA ASP A 120 18.88 -6.10 7.56
C ASP A 120 17.59 -6.65 6.91
N ASN A 121 16.78 -5.82 6.24
CA ASN A 121 15.54 -6.22 5.58
C ASN A 121 15.57 -6.07 4.05
N PRO A 122 16.15 -7.04 3.31
CA PRO A 122 16.24 -7.01 1.85
C PRO A 122 14.88 -7.06 1.16
N THR A 123 13.88 -7.69 1.79
CA THR A 123 12.52 -7.87 1.23
C THR A 123 11.78 -6.54 1.07
N LEU A 124 12.08 -5.57 1.93
CA LEU A 124 11.46 -4.23 1.91
C LEU A 124 11.98 -3.37 0.76
N ASN A 125 13.27 -3.49 0.45
CA ASN A 125 13.86 -2.80 -0.70
C ASN A 125 13.22 -3.33 -1.99
N ASP A 126 13.06 -4.65 -2.12
CA ASP A 126 12.37 -5.27 -3.26
C ASP A 126 10.91 -4.83 -3.36
N PHE A 127 10.20 -4.71 -2.22
CA PHE A 127 8.82 -4.22 -2.19
C PHE A 127 8.70 -2.77 -2.69
N PHE A 128 9.59 -1.88 -2.22
CA PHE A 128 9.59 -0.48 -2.64
C PHE A 128 10.00 -0.33 -4.11
N LEU A 129 11.12 -0.92 -4.50
CA LEU A 129 11.63 -0.86 -5.88
C LEU A 129 10.62 -1.41 -6.87
N SER A 130 10.04 -2.58 -6.59
CA SER A 130 9.01 -3.16 -7.47
C SER A 130 7.78 -2.27 -7.63
N THR A 131 7.44 -1.48 -6.59
CA THR A 131 6.35 -0.51 -6.66
C THR A 131 6.73 0.69 -7.53
N VAL A 132 7.94 1.23 -7.39
CA VAL A 132 8.43 2.31 -8.26
C VAL A 132 8.50 1.85 -9.72
N ASP A 133 9.02 0.65 -9.96
CA ASP A 133 9.09 0.04 -11.29
C ASP A 133 7.69 -0.14 -11.89
N ASP A 134 6.68 -0.53 -11.09
CA ASP A 134 5.29 -0.66 -11.55
C ASP A 134 4.75 0.69 -12.02
N MET A 135 5.10 1.78 -11.31
CA MET A 135 4.66 3.13 -11.66
C MET A 135 5.36 3.64 -12.93
N LEU A 136 6.65 3.35 -13.11
CA LEU A 136 7.40 3.70 -14.32
C LEU A 136 6.86 2.97 -15.55
N GLU A 137 6.68 1.65 -15.47
CA GLU A 137 6.13 0.83 -16.55
C GLU A 137 4.71 1.25 -16.93
N ALA A 138 3.91 1.67 -15.96
CA ALA A 138 2.56 2.17 -16.18
C ALA A 138 2.50 3.62 -16.67
N GLY A 139 3.64 4.33 -16.74
CA GLY A 139 3.71 5.75 -17.12
C GLY A 139 3.06 6.68 -16.11
N VAL A 140 2.98 6.27 -14.84
CA VAL A 140 2.41 7.05 -13.73
C VAL A 140 3.39 8.11 -13.25
N ILE A 141 4.69 7.81 -13.30
CA ILE A 141 5.81 8.70 -12.97
C ILE A 141 6.85 8.64 -14.11
N SER A 142 7.72 9.65 -14.20
CA SER A 142 8.73 9.83 -15.27
C SER A 142 10.12 10.07 -14.70
#